data_AF-E3I4N8-F1
#
_entry.id   AF-E3I4N8-F1
#
_cell.length_a   1.000
_cell.length_b   1.000
_cell.length_c   1.000
_cell.angle_alpha   90.00
_cell.angle_beta   90.00
_cell.angle_gamma   90.00
#
_symmetry.space_group_name_H-M   'P 1'
#
loop_
_entity.id
_entity.type
_entity.pdbx_description
1 polymer ?
#
loop_
_entity_poly.entity_id
_entity_poly.type
_entity_poly.pdbx_seq_one_letter_code
_entity_poly.pdbx_strand_id
1 'polypeptide(L)'
;MLQRPDSQLPDAETENEAPHPGLFTPTRERLALVAACVLAIAAAILASSGASRAADTSAEFALLIGAMAIFKTVILIAAGAILWWRLGAPISPALTAGYVLAAATSVAGATLVWNMAHLGAAPFLFDGGLLVFLLLVLRDNGGPWTAAFRSRGRA
;
A
#
# COMPACT_ATOMS: atom_id res chain seq x y z
N MET A 1 71.56 9.37 18.06
CA MET A 1 70.82 10.19 17.08
C MET A 1 70.00 9.26 16.21
N LEU A 2 68.72 9.10 16.52
CA LEU A 2 67.74 8.42 15.67
C LEU A 2 66.64 9.43 15.39
N GLN A 3 66.78 10.14 14.27
CA GLN A 3 65.83 11.12 13.78
C GLN A 3 64.69 10.34 13.13
N ARG A 4 63.52 10.32 13.77
CA ARG A 4 62.29 9.74 13.23
C ARG A 4 61.71 10.74 12.22
N PRO A 5 61.67 10.42 10.92
CA PRO A 5 61.07 11.32 9.93
C PRO A 5 59.55 11.23 10.04
N ASP A 6 58.95 12.39 10.28
CA ASP A 6 57.71 12.90 9.71
C ASP A 6 56.47 11.99 9.72
N SER A 7 55.60 12.30 10.67
CA SER A 7 54.16 12.09 10.58
C SER A 7 53.57 12.85 9.38
N GLN A 8 53.67 12.29 8.18
CA GLN A 8 52.69 12.59 7.14
C GLN A 8 51.41 11.83 7.48
N LEU A 9 50.43 12.56 8.02
CA LEU A 9 49.02 12.27 7.84
C LEU A 9 48.59 12.99 6.55
N PRO A 10 48.55 12.33 5.38
CA PRO A 10 47.82 12.87 4.25
C PRO A 10 46.34 12.57 4.47
N ASP A 11 45.61 13.60 4.89
CA ASP A 11 44.31 14.01 4.38
C ASP A 11 43.70 13.08 3.31
N ALA A 12 43.11 11.98 3.76
CA ALA A 12 42.36 11.06 2.91
C ALA A 12 41.19 10.42 3.69
N GLU A 13 40.57 11.19 4.58
CA GLU A 13 39.11 11.26 4.54
C GLU A 13 38.75 12.00 3.23
N THR A 14 39.12 11.51 2.05
CA THR A 14 38.13 10.79 1.24
C THR A 14 36.95 10.40 2.13
N GLU A 15 36.03 11.36 2.32
CA GLU A 15 34.72 11.30 1.66
C GLU A 15 34.71 10.22 0.58
N ASN A 16 34.81 8.98 1.03
CA ASN A 16 34.09 7.88 0.46
C ASN A 16 32.64 8.19 0.84
N GLU A 17 32.10 9.26 0.24
CA GLU A 17 30.71 9.36 -0.14
C GLU A 17 30.47 8.10 -0.97
N ALA A 18 30.29 6.99 -0.26
CA ALA A 18 29.67 5.81 -0.77
C ALA A 18 28.48 6.34 -1.57
N PRO A 19 28.38 6.04 -2.87
CA PRO A 19 27.31 6.59 -3.70
C PRO A 19 26.01 6.30 -2.95
N HIS A 20 25.35 7.32 -2.40
CA HIS A 20 24.13 7.14 -1.63
C HIS A 20 23.19 6.35 -2.53
N PRO A 21 22.93 5.05 -2.28
CA PRO A 21 21.97 4.30 -3.07
C PRO A 21 20.60 4.63 -2.45
N GLY A 22 20.29 5.93 -2.38
CA GLY A 22 19.02 6.49 -1.95
C GLY A 22 18.01 6.55 -3.09
N LEU A 23 18.40 6.10 -4.29
CA LEU A 23 17.43 5.72 -5.31
C LEU A 23 16.75 4.46 -4.82
N PHE A 24 15.68 4.64 -4.04
CA PHE A 24 14.66 3.66 -3.75
C PHE A 24 14.41 2.86 -5.02
N THR A 25 15.05 1.70 -5.15
CA THR A 25 14.84 0.86 -6.33
C THR A 25 13.36 0.49 -6.25
N PRO A 26 12.53 0.86 -7.23
CA PRO A 26 11.14 0.49 -7.17
C PRO A 26 11.09 -1.04 -7.23
N THR A 27 10.91 -1.66 -6.08
CA THR A 27 10.72 -3.11 -5.98
C THR A 27 9.59 -3.45 -6.94
N ARG A 28 9.79 -4.43 -7.83
CA ARG A 28 8.79 -4.79 -8.88
C ARG A 28 7.37 -4.95 -8.32
N GLU A 29 7.28 -5.34 -7.05
CA GLU A 29 6.04 -5.49 -6.28
C GLU A 29 5.29 -4.16 -6.04
N ARG A 30 6.00 -3.06 -5.78
CA ARG A 30 5.40 -1.72 -5.64
C ARG A 30 4.84 -1.22 -6.97
N LEU A 31 5.56 -1.48 -8.07
CA LEU A 31 5.06 -1.18 -9.41
C LEU A 31 3.82 -2.02 -9.75
N ALA A 32 3.84 -3.31 -9.41
CA ALA A 32 2.69 -4.20 -9.61
C ALA A 32 1.47 -3.73 -8.82
N LEU A 33 1.65 -3.27 -7.57
CA LEU A 33 0.59 -2.70 -6.76
C LEU A 33 -0.02 -1.45 -7.41
N VAL A 34 0.82 -0.49 -7.81
CA VAL A 34 0.34 0.74 -8.46
C VAL A 34 -0.40 0.41 -9.75
N ALA A 35 0.17 -0.46 -10.59
CA ALA A 35 -0.46 -0.90 -11.84
C ALA A 35 -1.81 -1.57 -11.59
N ALA A 36 -1.91 -2.44 -10.58
CA ALA A 36 -3.16 -3.11 -10.22
C ALA A 36 -4.21 -2.12 -9.71
N CYS A 37 -3.83 -1.15 -8.88
CA CYS A 37 -4.73 -0.10 -8.42
C CYS A 37 -5.25 0.74 -9.59
N VAL A 38 -4.38 1.16 -10.51
CA VAL A 38 -4.76 1.93 -11.70
C VAL A 38 -5.72 1.12 -12.58
N LEU A 39 -5.43 -0.17 -12.79
CA LEU A 39 -6.28 -1.06 -13.57
C LEU A 39 -7.65 -1.26 -12.92
N ALA A 40 -7.70 -1.41 -11.59
CA ALA A 40 -8.94 -1.53 -10.83
C ALA A 40 -9.81 -0.27 -10.93
N ILE A 41 -9.20 0.91 -10.85
CA ILE A 41 -9.89 2.19 -11.06
C ILE A 41 -10.48 2.24 -12.48
N ALA A 42 -9.67 1.94 -13.49
CA ALA A 42 -10.11 1.96 -14.88
C ALA A 42 -11.28 0.98 -15.13
N ALA A 43 -11.19 -0.24 -14.60
CA ALA A 43 -12.25 -1.25 -14.70
C ALA A 43 -13.54 -0.79 -13.99
N ALA A 44 -13.43 -0.19 -12.80
CA ALA A 44 -14.59 0.30 -12.04
C ALA A 44 -15.26 1.51 -12.72
N ILE A 45 -14.48 2.41 -13.32
CA ILE A 45 -15.01 3.52 -14.14
C ILE A 45 -15.74 2.95 -15.35
N LEU A 46 -15.13 1.99 -16.07
CA LEU A 46 -15.75 1.37 -17.23
C LEU A 46 -17.06 0.64 -16.88
N ALA A 47 -17.09 -0.09 -15.76
CA ALA A 47 -18.30 -0.71 -15.23
C ALA A 47 -19.38 0.31 -14.84
N SER A 48 -18.98 1.50 -14.40
CA SER A 48 -19.91 2.58 -14.03
C SER A 48 -20.55 3.25 -15.25
N SER A 49 -19.92 3.20 -16.43
CA SER A 49 -20.44 3.83 -17.67
C SER A 49 -21.81 3.31 -18.11
N GLY A 50 -22.14 2.06 -17.75
CA GLY A 50 -23.42 1.42 -18.09
C GLY A 50 -24.45 1.44 -16.96
N ALA A 51 -24.04 1.83 -15.74
CA ALA A 51 -24.98 2.01 -14.65
C ALA A 51 -25.75 3.31 -14.91
N SER A 52 -27.08 3.21 -15.05
CA SER A 52 -27.94 4.39 -15.07
C SER A 52 -27.59 5.24 -13.85
N ARG A 53 -26.94 6.39 -14.07
CA ARG A 53 -26.77 7.42 -13.03
C ARG A 53 -28.14 7.57 -12.43
N ALA A 54 -28.26 7.27 -11.14
CA ALA A 54 -29.49 7.42 -10.41
C ALA A 54 -29.87 8.91 -10.44
N ALA A 55 -30.52 9.31 -11.53
CA ALA A 55 -30.89 10.68 -11.85
C ALA A 55 -31.98 11.20 -10.90
N ASP A 56 -32.52 10.31 -10.06
CA ASP A 56 -33.51 10.58 -9.01
C ASP A 56 -32.91 10.53 -7.60
N THR A 57 -31.60 10.68 -7.45
CA THR A 57 -30.96 10.68 -6.13
C THR A 57 -31.05 12.07 -5.51
N SER A 58 -31.71 12.19 -4.35
CA SER A 58 -31.79 13.45 -3.60
C SER A 58 -30.38 13.97 -3.26
N ALA A 59 -30.22 15.30 -3.25
CA ALA A 59 -28.93 15.94 -2.93
C ALA A 59 -28.38 15.49 -1.56
N GLU A 60 -29.27 15.21 -0.61
CA GLU A 60 -28.92 14.68 0.72
C GLU A 60 -28.31 13.28 0.67
N PHE A 61 -28.87 12.38 -0.16
CA PHE A 61 -28.28 11.05 -0.35
C PHE A 61 -26.92 11.14 -1.03
N ALA A 62 -26.76 12.05 -2.00
CA ALA A 62 -25.49 12.27 -2.64
C ALA A 62 -24.42 12.78 -1.66
N LEU A 63 -24.79 13.67 -0.74
CA LEU A 63 -23.91 14.14 0.34
C LEU A 63 -23.54 13.01 1.32
N LEU A 64 -24.52 12.18 1.71
CA LEU A 64 -24.29 11.06 2.62
C LEU A 64 -23.32 10.03 2.02
N ILE A 65 -23.53 9.63 0.77
CA ILE A 65 -22.65 8.70 0.05
C ILE A 65 -21.28 9.33 -0.21
N GLY A 66 -21.22 10.63 -0.53
CA GLY A 66 -19.97 11.37 -0.68
C GLY A 66 -19.14 11.38 0.61
N ALA A 67 -19.77 11.65 1.76
CA ALA A 67 -19.10 11.57 3.06
C ALA A 67 -18.58 10.16 3.36
N MET A 68 -19.40 9.12 3.10
CA MET A 68 -18.99 7.73 3.24
C MET A 68 -17.78 7.39 2.35
N ALA A 69 -17.78 7.87 1.11
CA ALA A 69 -16.70 7.66 0.17
C ALA A 69 -15.40 8.31 0.64
N ILE A 70 -15.46 9.49 1.26
CA ILE A 70 -14.31 10.16 1.88
C ILE A 70 -13.72 9.32 3.02
N PHE A 71 -14.53 8.78 3.92
CA PHE A 71 -14.01 7.90 4.98
C PHE A 71 -13.32 6.66 4.40
N LYS A 72 -13.90 6.08 3.34
CA LYS A 72 -13.32 4.92 2.64
C LYS A 72 -11.99 5.26 1.97
N THR A 73 -11.83 6.45 1.39
CA THR A 73 -10.55 6.85 0.78
C THR A 73 -9.46 7.06 1.85
N VAL A 74 -9.80 7.64 3.00
CA VAL A 74 -8.84 7.78 4.12
C VAL A 74 -8.35 6.41 4.60
N ILE A 75 -9.28 5.45 4.77
CA ILE A 75 -8.94 4.06 5.15
C ILE A 75 -8.02 3.42 4.09
N LEU A 76 -8.32 3.64 2.81
CA LEU A 76 -7.55 3.09 1.70
C LEU A 76 -6.13 3.66 1.64
N ILE A 77 -5.98 4.97 1.91
CA ILE A 77 -4.67 5.63 2.00
C ILE A 77 -3.86 5.03 3.16
N ALA A 78 -4.48 4.83 4.33
CA ALA A 78 -3.81 4.21 5.47
C ALA A 78 -3.37 2.76 5.15
N ALA A 79 -4.25 1.95 4.56
CA ALA A 79 -3.92 0.58 4.14
C ALA A 79 -2.80 0.57 3.08
N GLY A 80 -2.85 1.48 2.11
CA GLY A 80 -1.82 1.65 1.09
C GLY A 80 -0.46 2.03 1.68
N ALA A 81 -0.43 2.93 2.67
CA ALA A 81 0.80 3.31 3.37
C ALA A 81 1.41 2.12 4.13
N ILE A 82 0.58 1.34 4.83
CA ILE A 82 1.01 0.12 5.52
C ILE A 82 1.60 -0.88 4.52
N LEU A 83 0.92 -1.10 3.39
CA LEU A 83 1.39 -2.03 2.37
C LEU A 83 2.68 -1.55 1.69
N TRP A 84 2.79 -0.24 1.43
CA TRP A 84 3.98 0.39 0.87
C TRP A 84 5.20 0.20 1.76
N TRP A 85 5.01 0.37 3.07
CA TRP A 85 6.04 0.08 4.08
C TRP A 85 6.37 -1.40 4.12
N ARG A 86 5.36 -2.28 4.06
CA ARG A 86 5.54 -3.74 4.16
C ARG A 86 6.27 -4.36 2.96
N LEU A 87 6.00 -3.89 1.74
CA LEU A 87 6.70 -4.27 0.49
C LEU A 87 8.16 -3.79 0.44
N GLY A 88 8.63 -3.06 1.46
CA GLY A 88 10.05 -2.75 1.64
C GLY A 88 10.87 -3.89 2.25
N ALA A 89 10.23 -4.99 2.66
CA ALA A 89 10.86 -6.16 3.26
C ALA A 89 10.55 -7.43 2.45
N PRO A 90 11.40 -8.48 2.50
CA PRO A 90 11.17 -9.71 1.73
C PRO A 90 9.87 -10.40 2.14
N ILE A 91 9.01 -10.70 1.15
CA ILE A 91 7.71 -11.35 1.31
C ILE A 91 7.63 -12.53 0.34
N SER A 92 6.91 -13.59 0.74
CA SER A 92 6.62 -14.70 -0.18
C SER A 92 5.73 -14.22 -1.34
N PRO A 93 5.97 -14.64 -2.60
CA PRO A 93 5.22 -14.13 -3.75
C PRO A 93 3.70 -14.35 -3.67
N ALA A 94 3.25 -15.41 -2.99
CA ALA A 94 1.84 -15.67 -2.76
C ALA A 94 1.16 -14.60 -1.87
N LEU A 95 1.85 -14.12 -0.83
CA LEU A 95 1.35 -13.03 0.02
C LEU A 95 1.35 -11.70 -0.73
N THR A 96 2.38 -11.43 -1.54
CA THR A 96 2.42 -10.24 -2.40
C THR A 96 1.22 -10.21 -3.35
N ALA A 97 0.94 -11.32 -4.05
CA ALA A 97 -0.23 -11.43 -4.92
C ALA A 97 -1.54 -11.22 -4.16
N GLY A 98 -1.66 -11.82 -2.96
CA GLY A 98 -2.81 -11.61 -2.08
C GLY A 98 -3.03 -10.15 -1.70
N TYR A 99 -1.96 -9.44 -1.32
CA TYR A 99 -2.04 -8.02 -0.97
C TYR A 99 -2.43 -7.15 -2.15
N VAL A 100 -1.83 -7.40 -3.32
CA VAL A 100 -2.16 -6.67 -4.56
C VAL A 100 -3.62 -6.88 -4.93
N LEU A 101 -4.12 -8.11 -4.85
CA LEU A 101 -5.52 -8.43 -5.16
C LEU A 101 -6.49 -7.77 -4.17
N ALA A 102 -6.20 -7.86 -2.88
CA ALA A 102 -7.00 -7.25 -1.81
C ALA A 102 -7.06 -5.72 -1.95
N ALA A 103 -5.92 -5.09 -2.23
CA ALA A 103 -5.85 -3.65 -2.47
C ALA A 103 -6.63 -3.26 -3.73
N ALA A 104 -6.43 -3.96 -4.85
CA ALA A 104 -7.14 -3.70 -6.11
C ALA A 104 -8.67 -3.85 -5.95
N THR A 105 -9.12 -4.86 -5.21
CA THR A 105 -10.55 -5.10 -4.94
C THR A 105 -11.13 -3.98 -4.07
N SER A 106 -10.38 -3.55 -3.05
CA SER A 106 -10.77 -2.43 -2.19
C SER A 106 -10.87 -1.12 -2.97
N VAL A 107 -9.89 -0.84 -3.83
CA VAL A 107 -9.87 0.34 -4.72
C VAL A 107 -11.07 0.31 -5.66
N ALA A 108 -11.34 -0.82 -6.32
CA ALA A 108 -12.50 -0.98 -7.20
C ALA A 108 -13.82 -0.70 -6.48
N GLY A 109 -13.99 -1.24 -5.26
CA GLY A 109 -15.14 -0.97 -4.42
C GLY A 109 -15.30 0.51 -4.08
N ALA A 110 -14.20 1.19 -3.68
CA ALA A 110 -14.22 2.62 -3.39
C ALA A 110 -14.57 3.47 -4.64
N THR A 111 -14.03 3.13 -5.81
CA THR A 111 -14.34 3.82 -7.07
C THR A 111 -15.80 3.63 -7.47
N LEU A 112 -16.38 2.44 -7.26
CA LEU A 112 -17.81 2.19 -7.51
C LEU A 112 -18.71 3.04 -6.58
N VAL A 113 -18.35 3.18 -5.30
CA VAL A 113 -19.06 4.07 -4.38
C VAL A 113 -19.02 5.52 -4.87
N TRP A 114 -17.85 6.01 -5.30
CA TRP A 114 -17.69 7.36 -5.85
C TRP A 114 -18.53 7.61 -7.10
N ASN A 115 -18.66 6.60 -7.97
CA ASN A 115 -19.46 6.69 -9.17
C ASN A 115 -20.96 6.43 -8.92
N MET A 116 -21.37 6.14 -7.67
CA MET A 116 -22.73 5.70 -7.32
C MET A 116 -23.21 4.53 -8.19
N ALA A 117 -22.29 3.66 -8.58
CA ALA A 117 -22.56 2.53 -9.44
C ALA A 117 -22.53 1.24 -8.61
N HIS A 118 -23.44 0.31 -8.91
CA HIS A 118 -23.49 -1.01 -8.28
C HIS A 118 -23.40 -0.96 -6.74
N LEU A 119 -24.19 -0.09 -6.09
CA LEU A 119 -24.19 0.12 -4.64
C LEU A 119 -24.42 -1.17 -3.82
N GLY A 120 -25.04 -2.20 -4.42
CA GLY A 120 -25.16 -3.51 -3.79
C GLY A 120 -23.84 -4.31 -3.76
N ALA A 121 -22.97 -4.17 -4.77
CA ALA A 121 -21.71 -4.90 -4.87
C ALA A 121 -20.51 -4.13 -4.28
N ALA A 122 -20.57 -2.80 -4.29
CA ALA A 122 -19.48 -1.93 -3.84
C ALA A 122 -19.03 -2.19 -2.38
N PRO A 123 -19.93 -2.44 -1.40
CA PRO A 123 -19.54 -2.79 -0.03
C PRO A 123 -18.79 -4.12 0.02
N PHE A 124 -19.27 -5.15 -0.67
CA PHE A 124 -18.60 -6.46 -0.69
C PHE A 124 -17.19 -6.39 -1.27
N LEU A 125 -16.99 -5.59 -2.33
CA LEU A 125 -15.68 -5.35 -2.92
C LEU A 125 -14.75 -4.59 -1.95
N PHE A 126 -15.25 -3.51 -1.34
CA PHE A 126 -14.46 -2.69 -0.42
C PHE A 126 -14.15 -3.42 0.90
N ASP A 127 -15.19 -3.86 1.61
CA ASP A 127 -15.08 -4.51 2.92
C ASP A 127 -14.47 -5.90 2.79
N GLY A 128 -14.81 -6.65 1.74
CA GLY A 128 -14.20 -7.94 1.46
C GLY A 128 -12.72 -7.82 1.11
N GLY A 129 -12.34 -6.82 0.31
CA GLY A 129 -10.95 -6.51 0.02
C GLY A 129 -10.15 -6.16 1.29
N LEU A 130 -10.70 -5.30 2.15
CA LEU A 130 -10.08 -4.95 3.43
C LEU A 130 -10.02 -6.12 4.41
N LEU A 131 -11.04 -6.97 4.46
CA LEU A 131 -11.04 -8.16 5.30
C LEU A 131 -9.95 -9.13 4.87
N VAL A 132 -9.82 -9.39 3.56
CA VAL A 132 -8.73 -10.21 3.02
C VAL A 132 -7.38 -9.58 3.32
N PHE A 133 -7.23 -8.27 3.15
CA PHE A 133 -6.02 -7.55 3.53
C PHE A 133 -5.66 -7.77 5.01
N LEU A 134 -6.63 -7.61 5.91
CA LEU A 134 -6.43 -7.80 7.35
C LEU A 134 -6.06 -9.25 7.69
N LEU A 135 -6.72 -10.24 7.07
CA LEU A 135 -6.38 -11.65 7.24
C LEU A 135 -4.96 -11.97 6.75
N LEU A 136 -4.52 -11.35 5.65
CA LEU A 136 -3.16 -11.49 5.15
C LEU A 136 -2.15 -10.86 6.09
N VAL A 137 -2.43 -9.66 6.62
CA VAL A 137 -1.58 -9.02 7.65
C VAL A 137 -1.48 -9.91 8.90
N LEU A 138 -2.58 -10.52 9.34
CA LEU A 138 -2.58 -11.40 10.51
C LEU A 138 -1.80 -12.70 10.25
N ARG A 139 -1.82 -13.20 9.01
CA ARG A 139 -1.07 -14.40 8.59
C ARG A 139 0.41 -14.10 8.35
N ASP A 140 0.76 -12.84 8.13
CA ASP A 140 2.10 -12.39 7.81
C ASP A 140 3.01 -12.37 9.05
N ASN A 141 3.68 -13.49 9.29
CA ASN A 141 4.63 -13.68 10.38
C ASN A 141 6.03 -13.10 10.11
N GLY A 142 6.21 -12.33 9.03
CA GLY A 142 7.51 -11.84 8.56
C GLY A 142 7.83 -10.39 8.94
N GLY A 143 6.94 -9.69 9.65
CA GLY A 143 7.17 -8.29 10.04
C GLY A 143 8.24 -8.15 11.15
N PRO A 144 9.05 -7.07 11.15
CA PRO A 144 10.10 -6.86 12.16
C PRO A 144 9.57 -6.84 13.61
N TRP A 145 8.31 -6.45 13.80
CA TRP A 145 7.62 -6.47 15.10
C TRP A 145 7.41 -7.90 15.64
N THR A 146 7.19 -8.90 14.78
CA THR A 146 6.95 -10.29 15.22
C THR A 146 8.21 -10.99 15.72
N ALA A 147 9.41 -10.52 15.31
CA ALA A 147 10.67 -10.99 15.86
C ALA A 147 10.88 -10.48 17.29
N ALA A 148 10.51 -9.21 17.55
CA ALA A 148 10.62 -8.58 18.87
C ALA A 148 9.62 -9.15 19.90
N PHE A 149 8.41 -9.55 19.49
CA PHE A 149 7.47 -10.20 20.41
C PHE A 149 7.85 -11.66 20.71
N ARG A 150 8.45 -12.39 19.76
CA ARG A 150 8.92 -13.77 19.98
C ARG A 150 10.09 -13.88 20.95
N SER A 151 10.96 -12.86 21.02
CA SER A 151 12.08 -12.86 21.97
C SER A 151 11.64 -12.61 23.42
N ARG A 152 10.53 -11.89 23.65
CA ARG A 152 10.00 -11.64 25.00
C ARG A 152 9.20 -12.80 25.59
N GLY A 153 8.67 -13.70 24.77
CA GLY A 153 7.90 -14.87 25.26
C GLY A 153 8.76 -16.08 25.68
N ARG A 154 10.09 -15.97 25.60
CA ARG A 154 11.04 -17.05 25.94
C ARG A 154 12.00 -16.68 27.09
N ALA A 155 11.79 -15.54 27.74
CA ALA A 155 12.49 -15.12 28.96
C ALA A 155 11.54 -15.27 30.15
#